data_AF-A0A0G3G5Z2-F1
#
_entry.id   AF-A0A0G3G5Z2-F1
#
_cell.length_a   1.000
_cell.length_b   1.000
_cell.length_c   1.000
_cell.angle_alpha   90.00
_cell.angle_beta   90.00
_cell.angle_gamma   90.00
#
_symmetry.space_group_name_H-M   'P 1'
#
loop_
_entity.id
_entity.type
_entity.pdbx_description
1 polymer ?
#
loop_
_entity_poly.entity_id
_entity_poly.type
_entity_poly.pdbx_seq_one_letter_code
_entity_poly.pdbx_strand_id
1 'polypeptide(L)'
;MRGLRALRDEWLGLSGRRRSATQADVQAWTVGKLLLELPRCGPRIRLLWPQNDRTNTGCEWIVPARDLADWIQTRPKPVVAARPDGVRRAFHLWLQAADDQGDATTDLPEAFRAEVQGRYREILSAIAGDLRCVQCLAFVASPWVEEEGRTQNGAFTLSTTRVCCERGHDLFREDVAIEIHRGASAPL
;
A
#
# COMPACT_ATOMS: atom_id res chain seq x y z
N MET A 1 9.99 10.69 12.08
CA MET A 1 11.01 10.44 13.13
C MET A 1 10.53 9.67 14.37
N ARG A 2 9.24 9.65 14.74
CA ARG A 2 8.77 8.94 15.96
C ARG A 2 8.76 7.40 15.87
N GLY A 3 8.40 6.82 14.73
CA GLY A 3 8.32 5.36 14.57
C GLY A 3 9.66 4.62 14.63
N LEU A 4 10.75 5.26 14.16
CA LEU A 4 12.11 4.71 14.21
C LEU A 4 12.66 4.63 15.65
N ARG A 5 12.28 5.56 16.53
CA ARG A 5 12.68 5.50 17.95
C ARG A 5 11.98 4.33 18.65
N ALA A 6 10.67 4.17 18.45
CA ALA A 6 9.91 3.09 19.05
C ALA A 6 10.43 1.69 18.68
N LEU A 7 10.69 1.43 17.38
CA LEU A 7 11.23 0.15 16.91
C LEU A 7 12.67 -0.11 17.41
N ARG A 8 13.48 0.95 17.52
CA ARG A 8 14.85 0.86 18.05
C ARG A 8 14.86 0.58 19.55
N ASP A 9 13.99 1.24 20.30
CA ASP A 9 13.91 1.11 21.76
C ASP A 9 13.37 -0.30 22.13
N GLU A 10 12.45 -0.85 21.32
CA GLU A 10 11.98 -2.24 21.44
C GLU A 10 13.08 -3.27 21.13
N TRP A 11 13.89 -3.06 20.07
CA TRP A 11 15.06 -3.91 19.78
C TRP A 11 16.13 -3.86 20.87
N LEU A 12 16.39 -2.67 21.42
CA LEU A 12 17.35 -2.49 22.51
C LEU A 12 16.91 -3.21 23.79
N GLY A 13 15.60 -3.24 24.07
CA GLY A 13 15.04 -3.99 25.20
C GLY A 13 15.17 -5.51 25.08
N LEU A 14 15.12 -6.06 23.86
CA LEU A 14 15.10 -7.51 23.62
C LEU A 14 16.47 -8.12 23.28
N SER A 15 17.39 -7.36 22.68
CA SER A 15 18.62 -7.94 22.13
C SER A 15 19.72 -8.22 23.15
N GLY A 16 19.69 -7.61 24.35
CA GLY A 16 20.73 -7.76 25.37
C GLY A 16 22.14 -7.35 24.94
N ARG A 17 22.29 -6.71 23.77
CA ARG A 17 23.58 -6.39 23.14
C ARG A 17 24.03 -4.97 23.49
N ARG A 18 25.29 -4.83 23.93
CA ARG A 18 25.93 -3.55 24.30
C ARG A 18 26.29 -2.63 23.10
N ARG A 19 25.93 -2.99 21.87
CA ARG A 19 26.25 -2.18 20.68
C ARG A 19 25.00 -1.47 20.17
N SER A 20 25.16 -0.22 19.73
CA SER A 20 24.10 0.53 19.05
C SER A 20 23.58 -0.24 17.84
N ALA A 21 22.26 -0.34 17.70
CA ALA A 21 21.61 -0.99 16.57
C ALA A 21 21.99 -0.29 15.25
N THR A 22 22.42 -1.05 14.25
CA THR A 22 22.57 -0.52 12.89
C THR A 22 21.21 -0.46 12.18
N GLN A 23 21.13 0.29 11.09
CA GLN A 23 19.93 0.31 10.24
C GLN A 23 19.58 -1.08 9.69
N ALA A 24 20.59 -1.89 9.37
CA ALA A 24 20.41 -3.26 8.92
C ALA A 24 19.87 -4.19 10.03
N ASP A 25 20.35 -4.02 11.28
CA ASP A 25 19.83 -4.78 12.43
C ASP A 25 18.33 -4.48 12.66
N VAL A 26 17.94 -3.20 12.60
CA VAL A 26 16.54 -2.78 12.74
C VAL A 26 15.68 -3.33 11.60
N GLN A 27 16.18 -3.28 10.36
CA GLN A 27 15.48 -3.82 9.21
C GLN A 27 15.22 -5.33 9.33
N ALA A 28 16.26 -6.11 9.64
CA ALA A 28 16.16 -7.56 9.78
C ALA A 28 15.18 -7.96 10.89
N TRP A 29 15.23 -7.25 12.02
CA TRP A 29 14.31 -7.48 13.13
C TRP A 29 12.87 -7.11 12.76
N THR A 30 12.63 -5.98 12.09
CA THR A 30 11.28 -5.62 11.59
C THR A 30 10.71 -6.68 10.65
N VAL A 31 11.52 -7.19 9.72
CA VAL A 31 11.09 -8.27 8.82
C VAL A 31 10.73 -9.53 9.60
N GLY A 32 11.63 -10.00 10.48
CA GLY A 32 11.39 -11.20 11.27
C GLY A 32 10.15 -11.10 12.16
N LYS A 33 9.97 -9.95 12.83
CA LYS A 33 8.80 -9.70 13.68
C LYS A 33 7.49 -9.76 12.88
N LEU A 34 7.41 -9.01 11.78
CA LEU A 34 6.19 -8.99 10.95
C LEU A 34 5.85 -10.36 10.37
N LEU A 35 6.83 -11.11 9.88
CA LEU A 35 6.58 -12.45 9.31
C LEU A 35 6.18 -13.50 10.36
N LEU A 36 6.52 -13.29 11.65
CA LEU A 36 6.11 -14.18 12.74
C LEU A 36 4.74 -13.83 13.34
N GLU A 37 4.37 -12.56 13.33
CA GLU A 37 3.12 -12.07 13.97
C GLU A 37 1.91 -12.07 13.03
N LEU A 38 2.13 -12.03 11.72
CA LEU A 38 1.05 -11.93 10.74
C LEU A 38 0.50 -13.30 10.35
N PRO A 39 -0.80 -13.38 9.99
CA PRO A 39 -1.37 -14.61 9.44
C PRO A 39 -0.64 -14.98 8.14
N ARG A 40 -0.67 -16.26 7.77
CA ARG A 40 -0.18 -16.68 6.46
C ARG A 40 -0.95 -15.97 5.35
N CYS A 41 -0.24 -15.57 4.30
CA CYS A 41 -0.86 -14.97 3.13
C CYS A 41 -1.62 -16.05 2.35
N GLY A 42 -2.89 -15.80 2.06
CA GLY A 42 -3.66 -16.58 1.10
C GLY A 42 -3.32 -16.17 -0.34
N PRO A 43 -3.74 -16.95 -1.34
CA PRO A 43 -3.48 -16.66 -2.74
C PRO A 43 -4.24 -15.42 -3.24
N ARG A 44 -5.26 -14.97 -2.52
CA ARG A 44 -6.06 -13.77 -2.80
C ARG A 44 -6.02 -12.83 -1.60
N ILE A 45 -5.96 -11.53 -1.88
CA ILE A 45 -5.82 -10.49 -0.87
C ILE A 45 -6.92 -9.46 -1.03
N ARG A 46 -7.66 -9.21 0.05
CA ARG A 46 -8.62 -8.12 0.11
C ARG A 46 -7.88 -6.82 0.42
N LEU A 47 -7.79 -5.94 -0.57
CA LEU A 47 -7.16 -4.62 -0.46
C LEU A 47 -8.11 -3.57 0.13
N LEU A 48 -9.38 -3.61 -0.30
CA LEU A 48 -10.41 -2.66 0.10
C LEU A 48 -11.66 -3.41 0.56
N TRP A 49 -12.30 -2.89 1.60
CA TRP A 49 -13.54 -3.40 2.17
C TRP A 49 -14.25 -2.30 2.96
N PRO A 50 -15.58 -2.18 2.89
CA PRO A 50 -16.33 -1.12 3.58
C PRO A 50 -16.38 -1.22 5.11
N GLN A 51 -15.91 -2.29 5.78
CA GLN A 51 -15.96 -2.39 7.26
C GLN A 51 -14.86 -1.61 8.01
N ASN A 52 -14.41 -0.48 7.48
CA ASN A 52 -13.74 0.51 8.30
C ASN A 52 -14.45 1.85 8.09
N ASP A 53 -15.20 2.29 9.10
CA ASP A 53 -15.88 3.61 9.23
C ASP A 53 -14.93 4.83 9.10
N ARG A 54 -13.71 4.62 8.60
CA ARG A 54 -12.63 5.60 8.46
C ARG A 54 -12.20 5.82 7.01
N THR A 55 -12.75 5.08 6.05
CA THR A 55 -12.37 5.19 4.63
C THR A 55 -13.61 5.35 3.75
N ASN A 56 -13.61 6.37 2.89
CA ASN A 56 -14.59 6.59 1.83
C ASN A 56 -14.51 5.46 0.78
N THR A 57 -14.82 4.23 1.18
CA THR A 57 -14.66 3.01 0.40
C THR A 57 -16.02 2.33 0.26
N GLY A 58 -16.61 2.43 -0.93
CA GLY A 58 -17.87 1.78 -1.33
C GLY A 58 -17.65 0.49 -2.13
N CYS A 59 -16.51 -0.18 -1.96
CA CYS A 59 -16.18 -1.41 -2.68
C CYS A 59 -15.52 -2.48 -1.81
N GLU A 60 -15.71 -3.73 -2.22
CA GLU A 60 -14.79 -4.83 -1.91
C GLU A 60 -13.85 -4.97 -3.10
N TRP A 61 -12.55 -5.07 -2.84
CA TRP A 61 -11.58 -5.34 -3.91
C TRP A 61 -10.58 -6.40 -3.48
N ILE A 62 -10.57 -7.50 -4.23
CA ILE A 62 -9.70 -8.65 -3.99
C ILE A 62 -8.77 -8.83 -5.20
N VAL A 63 -7.48 -8.97 -4.96
CA VAL A 63 -6.47 -9.18 -6.00
C VAL A 63 -5.67 -10.47 -5.77
N PRO A 64 -5.07 -11.08 -6.80
CA PRO A 64 -4.10 -12.15 -6.64
C PRO A 64 -2.87 -11.66 -5.88
N ALA A 65 -2.39 -12.46 -4.90
CA ALA A 65 -1.21 -12.12 -4.11
C ALA A 65 0.07 -12.02 -4.98
N ARG A 66 0.17 -12.89 -6.00
CA ARG A 66 1.29 -12.94 -6.95
C ARG A 66 1.42 -11.67 -7.77
N ASP A 67 0.33 -11.24 -8.40
CA ASP A 67 0.30 -10.01 -9.20
C ASP A 67 0.66 -8.79 -8.34
N LEU A 68 0.20 -8.76 -7.08
CA LEU A 68 0.54 -7.68 -6.15
C LEU A 68 2.02 -7.72 -5.77
N ALA A 69 2.61 -8.91 -5.59
CA ALA A 69 4.03 -9.07 -5.31
C ALA A 69 4.88 -8.54 -6.47
N ASP A 70 4.51 -8.87 -7.71
CA ASP A 70 5.19 -8.43 -8.92
C ASP A 70 5.09 -6.91 -9.10
N TRP A 71 3.91 -6.33 -8.85
CA TRP A 71 3.72 -4.88 -8.86
C TRP A 71 4.59 -4.17 -7.79
N ILE A 72 4.67 -4.71 -6.56
CA ILE A 72 5.53 -4.14 -5.51
C ILE A 72 7.01 -4.19 -5.89
N GLN A 73 7.44 -5.24 -6.60
CA GLN A 73 8.82 -5.38 -7.03
C GLN A 73 9.18 -4.42 -8.16
N THR A 74 8.28 -4.23 -9.12
CA THR A 74 8.53 -3.44 -10.34
C THR A 74 8.34 -1.93 -10.15
N ARG A 75 7.56 -1.51 -9.13
CA ARG A 75 7.28 -0.09 -8.90
C ARG A 75 8.51 0.69 -8.39
N PRO A 76 8.65 1.97 -8.78
CA PRO A 76 9.65 2.88 -8.23
C PRO A 76 9.61 2.91 -6.70
N LYS A 77 10.79 2.94 -6.07
CA LYS A 77 10.87 3.18 -4.62
C LYS A 77 10.28 4.56 -4.32
N PRO A 78 9.43 4.70 -3.28
CA PRO A 78 8.95 6.01 -2.88
C PRO A 78 10.16 6.93 -2.64
N VAL A 79 10.09 8.15 -3.17
CA VAL A 79 11.17 9.16 -3.11
C VAL A 79 11.56 9.51 -1.66
N VAL A 80 10.70 9.20 -0.69
CA VAL A 80 10.98 9.32 0.74
C VAL A 80 11.98 8.24 1.20
N ALA A 81 13.26 8.47 0.93
CA ALA A 81 14.42 7.63 1.28
C ALA A 81 14.63 7.37 2.79
N ALA A 82 13.75 7.86 3.66
CA ALA A 82 13.93 7.85 5.12
C ALA A 82 13.17 6.74 5.87
N ARG A 83 12.42 5.86 5.20
CA ARG A 83 11.79 4.70 5.84
C ARG A 83 12.70 3.47 5.75
N PRO A 84 12.89 2.71 6.85
CA PRO A 84 13.54 1.41 6.76
C PRO A 84 12.82 0.53 5.76
N ASP A 85 13.53 -0.01 4.78
CA ASP A 85 13.04 -0.92 3.72
C ASP A 85 12.56 -2.28 4.28
N GLY A 86 12.40 -2.39 5.60
CA GLY A 86 12.00 -3.61 6.31
C GLY A 86 10.53 -3.94 6.13
N VAL A 87 9.64 -2.94 6.16
CA VAL A 87 8.19 -3.17 5.97
C VAL A 87 7.91 -3.59 4.53
N ARG A 88 8.44 -2.87 3.53
CA ARG A 88 8.30 -3.24 2.12
C ARG A 88 8.87 -4.63 1.84
N ARG A 89 10.06 -4.94 2.38
CA ARG A 89 10.66 -6.27 2.23
C ARG A 89 9.82 -7.35 2.90
N ALA A 90 9.32 -7.12 4.12
CA ALA A 90 8.43 -8.04 4.81
C ALA A 90 7.14 -8.27 4.02
N PHE A 91 6.57 -7.20 3.45
CA PHE A 91 5.37 -7.29 2.64
C PHE A 91 5.60 -8.15 1.40
N HIS A 92 6.66 -7.89 0.64
CA HIS A 92 7.01 -8.70 -0.52
C HIS A 92 7.24 -10.17 -0.17
N LEU A 93 7.99 -10.45 0.90
CA LEU A 93 8.20 -11.83 1.38
C LEU A 93 6.91 -12.51 1.83
N TRP A 94 6.03 -11.77 2.50
CA TRP A 94 4.73 -12.27 2.94
C TRP A 94 3.85 -12.66 1.75
N LEU A 95 3.84 -11.86 0.68
CA LEU A 95 3.14 -12.16 -0.57
C LEU A 95 3.74 -13.35 -1.33
N GLN A 96 5.08 -13.44 -1.40
CA GLN A 96 5.77 -14.56 -2.05
C GLN A 96 5.55 -15.89 -1.33
N ALA A 97 5.27 -15.85 -0.03
CA ALA A 97 4.93 -17.01 0.78
C ALA A 97 3.44 -17.35 0.75
N ALA A 98 2.65 -16.74 -0.16
CA ALA A 98 1.24 -17.06 -0.32
C ALA A 98 1.03 -18.54 -0.64
N ASP A 99 0.06 -19.14 0.02
CA ASP A 99 -0.30 -20.54 -0.21
C ASP A 99 -1.11 -20.69 -1.50
N ASP A 100 -0.46 -21.09 -2.58
CA ASP A 100 -1.10 -21.22 -3.90
C ASP A 100 -2.08 -22.40 -4.01
N GLN A 101 -2.15 -23.27 -2.98
CA GLN A 101 -2.99 -24.47 -3.03
C GLN A 101 -4.39 -24.24 -2.45
N GLY A 102 -4.66 -23.07 -1.87
CA GLY A 102 -5.97 -22.71 -1.31
C GLY A 102 -6.80 -21.77 -2.20
N ASP A 103 -8.01 -21.46 -1.73
CA ASP A 103 -8.88 -20.38 -2.25
C ASP A 103 -9.08 -19.25 -1.23
N ALA A 104 -8.33 -19.31 -0.13
CA ALA A 104 -8.47 -18.40 0.99
C ALA A 104 -8.20 -16.95 0.57
N THR A 105 -9.09 -16.05 0.97
CA THR A 105 -8.85 -14.61 0.89
C THR A 105 -8.33 -14.12 2.23
N THR A 106 -7.20 -13.43 2.23
CA THR A 106 -6.62 -12.81 3.42
C THR A 106 -6.81 -11.30 3.35
N ASP A 107 -7.25 -10.69 4.46
CA ASP A 107 -7.31 -9.23 4.54
C ASP A 107 -5.90 -8.65 4.59
N LEU A 108 -5.69 -7.53 3.90
CA LEU A 108 -4.41 -6.83 3.94
C LEU A 108 -4.09 -6.42 5.39
N PRO A 109 -2.96 -6.88 5.96
CA PRO A 109 -2.55 -6.47 7.30
C PRO A 109 -2.31 -4.96 7.41
N GLU A 110 -2.69 -4.37 8.53
CA GLU A 110 -2.53 -2.93 8.78
C GLU A 110 -1.07 -2.46 8.62
N ALA A 111 -0.11 -3.31 9.01
CA ALA A 111 1.32 -3.04 8.86
C ALA A 111 1.75 -2.77 7.40
N PHE A 112 1.00 -3.29 6.42
CA PHE A 112 1.27 -3.14 4.99
C PHE A 112 0.38 -2.11 4.29
N ARG A 113 -0.63 -1.55 4.98
CA ARG A 113 -1.57 -0.59 4.38
C ARG A 113 -0.86 0.60 3.76
N ALA A 114 0.18 1.12 4.42
CA ALA A 114 0.96 2.26 3.92
C ALA A 114 1.73 1.96 2.62
N GLU A 115 1.91 0.69 2.24
CA GLU A 115 2.55 0.32 0.97
C GLU A 115 1.59 0.43 -0.22
N VAL A 116 0.27 0.30 -0.01
CA VAL A 116 -0.75 0.35 -1.07
C VAL A 116 -1.60 1.62 -1.04
N GLN A 117 -1.74 2.25 0.13
CA GLN A 117 -2.50 3.47 0.29
C GLN A 117 -1.90 4.61 -0.55
N GLY A 118 -2.75 5.35 -1.26
CA GLY A 118 -2.30 6.41 -2.17
C GLY A 118 -1.87 5.87 -3.54
N ARG A 119 -2.10 4.59 -3.82
CA ARG A 119 -1.73 3.92 -5.08
C ARG A 119 -2.81 2.96 -5.58
N TYR A 120 -4.03 3.01 -5.06
CA TYR A 120 -5.10 2.10 -5.49
C TYR A 120 -5.43 2.28 -6.97
N ARG A 121 -5.35 3.51 -7.51
CA ARG A 121 -5.51 3.75 -8.95
C ARG A 121 -4.41 3.05 -9.77
N GLU A 122 -3.16 3.15 -9.34
CA GLU A 122 -2.03 2.51 -10.04
C GLU A 122 -2.21 0.98 -10.04
N ILE A 123 -2.56 0.42 -8.89
CA ILE A 123 -2.82 -1.02 -8.73
C ILE A 123 -3.98 -1.43 -9.64
N LEU A 124 -5.06 -0.65 -9.70
CA LEU A 124 -6.27 -0.98 -10.46
C LEU A 124 -5.98 -1.02 -11.97
N SER A 125 -5.06 -0.17 -12.43
CA SER A 125 -4.62 -0.17 -13.82
C SER A 125 -3.65 -1.30 -14.19
N ALA A 126 -2.99 -1.90 -13.19
CA ALA A 126 -1.91 -2.85 -13.39
C ALA A 126 -2.31 -4.31 -13.08
N ILE A 127 -3.27 -4.52 -12.20
CA ILE A 127 -3.62 -5.84 -11.66
C ILE A 127 -5.10 -6.12 -11.91
N ALA A 128 -5.37 -7.29 -12.50
CA ALA A 128 -6.73 -7.81 -12.58
C ALA A 128 -7.19 -8.27 -11.19
N GLY A 129 -8.38 -7.87 -10.78
CA GLY A 129 -8.94 -8.26 -9.49
C GLY A 129 -10.45 -8.21 -9.49
N ASP A 130 -11.04 -8.85 -8.48
CA ASP A 130 -12.47 -8.87 -8.24
C ASP A 130 -12.86 -7.58 -7.53
N LEU A 131 -13.23 -6.57 -8.31
CA LEU A 131 -13.75 -5.31 -7.80
C LEU A 131 -15.28 -5.39 -7.74
N ARG A 132 -15.85 -5.24 -6.55
CA ARG A 132 -17.30 -5.30 -6.32
C ARG A 132 -17.80 -4.00 -5.71
N CYS A 133 -18.82 -3.41 -6.33
CA CYS A 133 -19.52 -2.27 -5.77
C CYS A 133 -20.52 -2.76 -4.70
N VAL A 134 -20.43 -2.22 -3.50
CA VAL A 134 -21.29 -2.66 -2.38
C VAL A 134 -22.72 -2.16 -2.53
N GLN A 135 -22.91 -1.01 -3.21
CA GLN A 135 -24.24 -0.46 -3.50
C GLN A 135 -24.93 -1.21 -4.63
N CYS A 136 -24.20 -1.57 -5.70
CA CYS A 136 -24.77 -2.37 -6.79
C CYS A 136 -24.90 -3.86 -6.43
N LEU A 137 -24.17 -4.31 -5.42
CA LEU A 137 -23.97 -5.73 -5.08
C LEU A 137 -23.41 -6.56 -6.24
N ALA A 138 -22.72 -5.92 -7.20
CA ALA A 138 -22.26 -6.50 -8.45
C ALA A 138 -20.77 -6.21 -8.71
N PHE A 139 -20.15 -7.08 -9.51
CA PHE A 139 -18.79 -6.85 -10.02
C PHE A 139 -18.78 -5.63 -10.94
N VAL A 140 -17.70 -4.86 -10.83
CA VAL A 140 -17.42 -3.69 -11.65
C VAL A 140 -16.45 -4.14 -12.73
N ALA A 141 -16.91 -4.12 -13.98
CA ALA A 141 -16.11 -4.52 -15.14
C ALA A 141 -15.31 -3.34 -15.69
N SER A 142 -15.90 -2.15 -15.66
CA SER A 142 -15.33 -0.94 -16.27
C SER A 142 -15.44 0.24 -15.30
N PRO A 143 -14.62 0.29 -14.23
CA PRO A 143 -14.58 1.44 -13.36
C PRO A 143 -14.09 2.66 -14.14
N TRP A 144 -14.67 3.83 -13.88
CA TRP A 144 -14.14 5.09 -14.43
C TRP A 144 -13.56 5.96 -13.33
N VAL A 145 -12.73 6.91 -13.76
CA VAL A 145 -11.93 7.76 -12.89
C VAL A 145 -12.30 9.22 -13.13
N GLU A 146 -12.63 9.92 -12.06
CA GLU A 146 -12.86 11.37 -12.05
C GLU A 146 -11.77 12.05 -11.20
N GLU A 147 -11.18 13.13 -11.71
CA GLU A 147 -10.27 13.97 -10.93
C GLU A 147 -11.07 15.10 -10.27
N GLU A 148 -11.17 15.06 -8.95
CA GLU A 148 -11.84 16.04 -8.11
C GLU A 148 -10.84 17.04 -7.53
N GLY A 149 -10.95 18.30 -7.96
CA GLY A 149 -10.15 19.38 -7.42
C GLY A 149 -8.68 19.29 -7.81
N ARG A 150 -8.12 20.42 -8.20
CA ARG A 150 -6.68 20.53 -8.44
C ARG A 150 -6.20 21.80 -7.76
N THR A 151 -5.41 21.64 -6.72
CA THR A 151 -4.80 22.77 -6.02
C THR A 151 -3.29 22.71 -6.17
N GLN A 152 -2.68 23.86 -6.42
CA GLN A 152 -1.23 23.98 -6.40
C GLN A 152 -0.82 24.50 -5.01
N ASN A 153 0.08 23.78 -4.35
CA ASN A 153 0.66 24.17 -3.07
C ASN A 153 2.20 24.14 -3.20
N GLY A 154 2.78 25.30 -3.52
CA GLY A 154 4.22 25.43 -3.74
C GLY A 154 4.72 24.55 -4.88
N ALA A 155 5.60 23.59 -4.56
CA ALA A 155 6.16 22.63 -5.51
C ALA A 155 5.26 21.40 -5.73
N PHE A 156 4.06 21.35 -5.17
CA PHE A 156 3.16 20.20 -5.29
C PHE A 156 1.85 20.58 -5.98
N THR A 157 1.35 19.70 -6.84
CA THR A 157 -0.06 19.66 -7.24
C THR A 157 -0.75 18.62 -6.39
N LEU A 158 -1.80 19.01 -5.68
CA LEU A 158 -2.70 18.12 -4.97
C LEU A 158 -3.96 17.93 -5.82
N SER A 159 -4.32 16.69 -6.08
CA SER A 159 -5.60 16.33 -6.70
C SER A 159 -6.23 15.17 -5.94
N THR A 160 -7.55 15.17 -5.85
CA THR A 160 -8.28 13.99 -5.36
C THR A 160 -8.72 13.21 -6.58
N THR A 161 -8.53 11.89 -6.57
CA THR A 161 -9.07 11.01 -7.59
C THR A 161 -10.20 10.19 -7.01
N ARG A 162 -11.34 10.18 -7.70
CA ARG A 162 -12.52 9.38 -7.37
C ARG A 162 -12.67 8.27 -8.40
N VAL A 163 -12.81 7.03 -7.93
CA VAL A 163 -13.07 5.87 -8.79
C VAL A 163 -14.51 5.43 -8.57
N CYS A 164 -15.27 5.28 -9.66
CA CYS A 164 -16.70 4.98 -9.64
C CYS A 164 -17.02 3.68 -10.40
N CYS A 165 -18.13 3.02 -10.04
CA CYS A 165 -18.69 1.94 -10.86
C CYS A 165 -19.52 2.49 -12.03
N GLU A 166 -20.03 1.59 -12.87
CA GLU A 166 -20.82 1.88 -14.07
C GLU A 166 -22.11 2.69 -13.79
N ARG A 167 -22.56 2.72 -12.54
CA ARG A 167 -23.75 3.44 -12.08
C ARG A 167 -23.44 4.76 -11.37
N GLY A 168 -22.17 5.13 -11.27
CA GLY A 168 -21.73 6.37 -10.63
C GLY A 168 -21.62 6.32 -9.10
N HIS A 169 -21.65 5.13 -8.50
CA HIS A 169 -21.36 5.01 -7.07
C HIS A 169 -19.86 5.05 -6.81
N ASP A 170 -19.45 5.77 -5.76
CA ASP A 170 -18.06 5.86 -5.33
C ASP A 170 -17.56 4.51 -4.82
N LEU A 171 -16.50 4.01 -5.45
CA LEU A 171 -15.80 2.80 -5.02
C LEU A 171 -14.70 3.13 -4.01
N PHE A 172 -13.86 4.11 -4.34
CA PHE A 172 -12.88 4.67 -3.42
C PHE A 172 -12.42 6.05 -3.90
N ARG A 173 -11.87 6.82 -2.95
CA ARG A 173 -11.27 8.14 -3.18
C ARG A 173 -9.81 8.12 -2.72
N GLU A 174 -8.94 8.78 -3.47
CA GLU A 174 -7.50 8.79 -3.23
C GLU A 174 -6.91 10.18 -3.47
N ASP A 175 -6.28 10.74 -2.44
CA ASP A 175 -5.55 11.99 -2.55
C ASP A 175 -4.17 11.72 -3.17
N VAL A 176 -3.87 12.43 -4.26
CA VAL A 176 -2.61 12.34 -4.99
C VAL A 176 -1.85 13.65 -4.85
N ALA A 177 -0.59 13.57 -4.42
CA ALA A 177 0.34 14.69 -4.40
C ALA A 177 1.43 14.47 -5.45
N ILE A 178 1.43 15.28 -6.50
CA ILE A 178 2.42 15.24 -7.57
C ILE A 178 3.43 16.36 -7.33
N GLU A 179 4.69 16.02 -7.14
CA GLU A 179 5.77 17.00 -7.08
C GLU A 179 6.05 17.56 -8.48
N ILE A 180 5.99 18.88 -8.63
CA ILE A 180 6.34 19.59 -9.84
C ILE A 180 7.85 19.77 -9.84
N HIS A 181 8.56 18.90 -10.56
CA HIS A 181 9.96 19.16 -10.87
C HIS A 181 10.02 20.28 -11.93
N ARG A 182 10.21 21.53 -11.48
CA ARG A 182 10.63 22.60 -12.38
C ARG A 182 12.07 22.29 -12.77
N GLY A 183 12.27 21.80 -13.99
CA GLY A 183 13.60 21.63 -14.57
C GLY A 183 14.38 22.93 -14.38
N ALA A 184 15.57 22.83 -13.79
CA ALA A 184 16.50 23.94 -13.80
C ALA A 184 16.76 24.28 -15.27
N SER A 185 16.34 25.46 -15.70
CA SER A 185 16.84 26.04 -16.94
C SER A 185 18.36 26.01 -16.84
N ALA A 186 19.01 25.25 -17.72
CA ALA A 186 20.46 25.28 -17.82
C ALA A 186 20.87 26.75 -18.05
N PRO A 187 21.84 27.29 -17.31
CA PRO A 187 22.38 28.59 -17.65
C PRO A 187 23.02 28.49 -19.05
N LEU A 188 22.56 29.36 -19.95
CA LEU A 188 23.19 29.62 -21.25
C LEU A 188 24.60 30.18 -21.05
#